data_AF-A0A3A1YUE6-F1
#
_entry.id   AF-A0A3A1YUE6-F1
#
_cell.length_a   1.000
_cell.length_b   1.000
_cell.length_c   1.000
_cell.angle_alpha   90.00
_cell.angle_beta   90.00
_cell.angle_gamma   90.00
#
_symmetry.space_group_name_H-M   'P 1'
#
loop_
_entity.id
_entity.type
_entity.pdbx_description
1 polymer ?
#
loop_
_entity_poly.entity_id
_entity_poly.type
_entity_poly.pdbx_seq_one_letter_code
_entity_poly.pdbx_strand_id
1 'polypeptide(L)'
;MKKTTSTEHAGRTPGSGLGKLQVPTPRILESLVGNLMIDSEERGWDLLEIGRRFQDLIDLGHSQRSVLNVVGEQKPRIKRALVLANAPSEVIDLYKSGACKNTTSLLCLAQVYRYDPTLFKQLCKKAKDGALSNVEAMTAAQASLSWHRATAKRMDKVPYKPRMQL
;
A
#
# COMPACT_ATOMS: atom_id res chain seq x y z
N MET A 1 44.80 42.26 47.00
CA MET A 1 43.45 41.86 47.46
C MET A 1 43.12 40.51 46.83
N LYS A 2 42.72 39.53 47.64
CA LYS A 2 42.36 38.16 47.23
C LYS A 2 40.97 38.13 46.59
N LYS A 3 40.74 37.29 45.56
CA LYS A 3 39.44 36.60 45.30
C LYS A 3 39.58 35.49 44.24
N THR A 4 39.64 34.27 44.75
CA THR A 4 38.91 33.04 44.36
C THR A 4 38.59 32.73 42.88
N THR A 5 39.09 31.55 42.50
CA THR A 5 38.65 30.58 41.49
C THR A 5 37.13 30.31 41.45
N SER A 6 36.59 30.08 40.24
CA SER A 6 35.60 29.01 40.00
C SER A 6 35.66 28.54 38.54
N THR A 7 35.84 27.23 38.43
CA THR A 7 35.93 26.41 37.23
C THR A 7 34.53 26.14 36.68
N GLU A 8 34.29 26.37 35.39
CA GLU A 8 33.12 25.79 34.72
C GLU A 8 33.58 24.86 33.59
N HIS A 9 33.27 23.59 33.81
CA HIS A 9 33.40 22.50 32.85
C HIS A 9 32.25 22.53 31.83
N ALA A 10 32.62 22.18 30.60
CA ALA A 10 31.87 21.31 29.69
C ALA A 10 30.39 21.64 29.43
N GLY A 11 30.15 22.27 28.28
CA GLY A 11 28.84 22.34 27.64
C GLY A 11 28.93 22.38 26.12
N ARG A 12 29.74 21.51 25.49
CA ARG A 12 29.58 21.20 24.06
C ARG A 12 28.35 20.30 23.92
N THR A 13 27.20 20.88 23.65
CA THR A 13 26.13 20.15 22.96
C THR A 13 26.34 20.34 21.46
N PRO A 14 26.60 19.27 20.69
CA PRO A 14 26.52 19.37 19.24
C PRO A 14 25.06 19.64 18.91
N GLY A 15 24.79 20.76 18.24
CA GLY A 15 23.53 21.01 17.58
C GLY A 15 23.23 19.83 16.67
N SER A 16 22.33 18.96 17.13
CA SER A 16 21.84 17.81 16.38
C SER A 16 20.98 18.35 15.24
N GLY A 17 21.66 18.77 14.16
CA GLY A 17 21.10 19.09 12.87
C GLY A 17 20.60 17.81 12.19
N LEU A 18 19.60 17.18 12.79
CA LEU A 18 18.72 16.29 12.06
C LEU A 18 17.74 17.20 11.33
N GLY A 19 18.05 17.47 10.06
CA GLY A 19 17.14 18.10 9.14
C GLY A 19 15.78 17.41 9.26
N LYS A 20 14.81 18.12 9.83
CA LYS A 20 13.42 17.72 9.75
C LYS A 20 13.12 17.67 8.25
N LEU A 21 13.04 16.47 7.69
CA LEU A 21 12.49 16.22 6.37
C LEU A 21 11.19 17.02 6.30
N GLN A 22 11.24 18.12 5.57
CA GLN A 22 10.17 19.07 5.46
C GLN A 22 9.09 18.33 4.67
N VAL A 23 8.10 17.79 5.38
CA VAL A 23 6.93 17.18 4.76
C VAL A 23 6.42 18.22 3.77
N PRO A 24 6.39 17.93 2.45
CA PRO A 24 6.10 18.96 1.47
C PRO A 24 4.72 19.53 1.76
N THR A 25 4.65 20.86 1.79
CA THR A 25 3.44 21.64 2.02
C THR A 25 2.32 21.15 1.09
N PRO A 26 1.04 21.15 1.49
CA PRO A 26 -0.06 20.59 0.69
C PRO A 26 -0.08 21.02 -0.79
N ARG A 27 0.30 22.27 -1.07
CA ARG A 27 0.43 22.81 -2.44
C ARG A 27 1.46 22.08 -3.31
N ILE A 28 2.57 21.63 -2.73
CA ILE A 28 3.62 20.90 -3.49
C ILE A 28 3.09 19.54 -3.91
N LEU A 29 2.37 18.85 -3.03
CA LEU A 29 1.74 17.57 -3.36
C LEU A 29 0.69 17.73 -4.45
N GLU A 30 -0.13 18.78 -4.40
CA GLU A 30 -1.10 19.10 -5.45
C GLU A 30 -0.43 19.29 -6.82
N SER A 31 0.66 20.06 -6.88
CA SER A 31 1.42 20.22 -8.12
C SER A 31 2.05 18.92 -8.62
N LEU A 32 2.63 18.11 -7.74
CA LEU A 32 3.25 16.83 -8.11
C LEU A 32 2.21 15.83 -8.64
N VAL A 33 1.09 15.68 -7.95
CA VAL A 33 -0.01 14.81 -8.40
C VAL A 33 -0.60 15.33 -9.71
N GLY A 34 -0.79 16.66 -9.84
CA GLY A 34 -1.25 17.28 -11.07
C GLY A 34 -0.35 16.97 -12.27
N ASN A 35 0.97 17.15 -12.10
CA ASN A 35 1.95 16.84 -13.14
C ASN A 35 1.93 15.35 -13.51
N LEU A 36 1.88 14.44 -12.54
CA LEU A 36 1.79 13.00 -12.82
C LEU A 36 0.53 12.63 -13.59
N MET A 37 -0.61 13.29 -13.31
CA MET A 37 -1.84 13.04 -14.04
C MET A 37 -1.73 13.51 -15.50
N ILE A 38 -1.19 14.72 -15.73
CA ILE A 38 -0.93 15.24 -17.07
C ILE A 38 0.03 14.32 -17.84
N ASP A 39 1.17 13.97 -17.24
CA ASP A 39 2.15 13.05 -17.83
C ASP A 39 1.50 11.69 -18.18
N SER A 40 0.61 11.19 -17.33
CA SER A 40 -0.06 9.91 -17.58
C SER A 40 -0.96 9.93 -18.82
N GLU A 41 -1.59 11.07 -19.08
CA GLU A 41 -2.48 11.28 -20.23
C GLU A 41 -1.67 11.53 -21.50
N GLU A 42 -0.65 12.40 -21.44
CA GLU A 42 0.20 12.72 -22.59
C GLU A 42 1.05 11.53 -23.05
N ARG A 43 1.56 10.73 -22.10
CA ARG A 43 2.45 9.59 -22.41
C ARG A 43 1.69 8.27 -22.55
N GLY A 44 0.38 8.25 -22.27
CA GLY A 44 -0.45 7.04 -22.35
C GLY A 44 0.00 5.93 -21.40
N TRP A 45 0.30 6.26 -20.15
CA TRP A 45 0.78 5.28 -19.17
C TRP A 45 -0.26 4.18 -18.90
N ASP A 46 0.23 2.94 -18.84
CA ASP A 46 -0.58 1.81 -18.41
C ASP A 46 -0.85 1.85 -16.90
N LEU A 47 -1.74 0.97 -16.43
CA LEU A 47 -2.17 1.00 -15.04
C LEU A 47 -1.03 0.67 -14.06
N LEU A 48 -0.07 -0.15 -14.48
CA LEU A 48 1.07 -0.53 -13.66
C LEU A 48 2.05 0.64 -13.51
N GLU A 49 2.34 1.35 -14.59
CA GLU A 49 3.23 2.52 -14.58
C GLU A 49 2.61 3.66 -13.78
N ILE A 50 1.32 3.93 -13.94
CA ILE A 50 0.60 4.88 -13.06
C ILE A 50 0.79 4.48 -11.59
N GLY A 51 0.59 3.20 -11.27
CA GLY A 51 0.73 2.70 -9.90
C GLY A 51 2.13 2.93 -9.34
N ARG A 52 3.18 2.69 -10.14
CA ARG A 52 4.58 2.90 -9.75
C ARG A 52 4.88 4.37 -9.47
N ARG A 53 4.49 5.27 -10.35
CA ARG A 53 4.73 6.73 -10.18
C ARG A 53 4.03 7.29 -8.95
N PHE A 54 2.82 6.81 -8.67
CA PHE A 54 2.12 7.16 -7.44
C PHE A 54 2.71 6.49 -6.19
N GLN A 55 3.32 5.31 -6.33
CA GLN A 55 4.06 4.66 -5.25
C GLN A 55 5.36 5.43 -4.92
N ASP A 56 6.06 5.96 -5.93
CA ASP A 56 7.25 6.81 -5.72
C ASP A 56 6.92 8.02 -4.82
N LEU A 57 5.75 8.66 -5.00
CA LEU A 57 5.29 9.73 -4.11
C LEU A 57 5.08 9.24 -2.67
N ILE A 58 4.57 8.03 -2.48
CA ILE A 58 4.35 7.46 -1.15
C ILE A 58 5.70 7.16 -0.49
N ASP A 59 6.64 6.62 -1.25
CA ASP A 59 7.99 6.28 -0.79
C ASP A 59 8.82 7.54 -0.46
N LEU A 60 8.52 8.67 -1.10
CA LEU A 60 9.04 10.00 -0.75
C LEU A 60 8.46 10.59 0.55
N GLY A 61 7.58 9.86 1.23
CA GLY A 61 7.04 10.22 2.55
C GLY A 61 5.62 10.81 2.53
N HIS A 62 4.94 10.83 1.38
CA HIS A 62 3.54 11.22 1.33
C HIS A 62 2.63 10.08 1.77
N SER A 63 1.64 10.37 2.62
CA SER A 63 0.67 9.33 2.98
C SER A 63 -0.19 8.97 1.76
N GLN A 64 -0.48 7.67 1.57
CA GLN A 64 -1.41 7.22 0.53
C GLN A 64 -2.77 7.94 0.63
N ARG A 65 -3.23 8.25 1.85
CA ARG A 65 -4.46 9.01 2.07
C ARG A 65 -4.38 10.42 1.50
N SER A 66 -3.27 11.13 1.73
CA SER A 66 -3.05 12.49 1.22
C SER A 66 -3.03 12.50 -0.31
N VAL A 67 -2.24 11.61 -0.91
CA VAL A 67 -2.16 11.45 -2.38
C VAL A 67 -3.55 11.19 -2.97
N LEU A 68 -4.29 10.22 -2.43
CA LEU A 68 -5.62 9.87 -2.92
C LEU A 68 -6.70 10.94 -2.69
N ASN A 69 -6.49 11.86 -1.75
CA ASN A 69 -7.41 12.98 -1.55
C ASN A 69 -7.20 14.06 -2.61
N VAL A 70 -5.95 14.32 -2.99
CA VAL A 70 -5.59 15.28 -4.04
C VAL A 70 -6.10 14.82 -5.41
N VAL A 71 -6.01 13.52 -5.69
CA VAL A 71 -6.47 12.90 -6.95
C VAL A 71 -7.99 13.08 -7.20
N GLY A 72 -8.80 13.26 -6.14
CA GLY A 72 -10.24 13.51 -6.27
C GLY A 72 -11.00 12.35 -6.94
N GLU A 73 -11.68 12.64 -8.05
CA GLU A 73 -12.57 11.71 -8.76
C GLU A 73 -11.86 10.47 -9.31
N GLN A 74 -10.57 10.60 -9.66
CA GLN A 74 -9.76 9.50 -10.19
C GLN A 74 -9.26 8.53 -9.10
N LYS A 75 -9.67 8.74 -7.84
CA LYS A 75 -9.27 7.93 -6.68
C LYS A 75 -9.49 6.42 -6.87
N PRO A 76 -10.61 5.93 -7.45
CA PRO A 76 -10.77 4.51 -7.72
C PRO A 76 -9.71 3.95 -8.68
N ARG A 77 -9.36 4.71 -9.73
CA ARG A 77 -8.33 4.33 -10.71
C ARG A 77 -6.96 4.25 -10.05
N ILE A 78 -6.55 5.29 -9.31
CA ILE A 78 -5.24 5.31 -8.64
C ILE A 78 -5.15 4.24 -7.55
N LYS A 79 -6.24 3.96 -6.82
CA LYS A 79 -6.26 2.83 -5.87
C LYS A 79 -5.99 1.49 -6.57
N ARG A 80 -6.63 1.22 -7.71
CA ARG A 80 -6.38 0.01 -8.50
C ARG A 80 -4.94 -0.06 -9.00
N ALA A 81 -4.42 1.07 -9.48
CA ALA A 81 -3.03 1.20 -9.93
C ALA A 81 -2.04 0.87 -8.82
N LEU A 82 -2.21 1.45 -7.63
CA LEU A 82 -1.37 1.19 -6.47
C LEU A 82 -1.43 -0.27 -5.99
N VAL A 83 -2.61 -0.89 -6.02
CA VAL A 83 -2.74 -2.32 -5.69
C VAL A 83 -1.98 -3.19 -6.70
N LEU A 84 -2.07 -2.87 -7.99
CA LEU A 84 -1.36 -3.60 -9.04
C LEU A 84 0.15 -3.40 -8.96
N ALA A 85 0.63 -2.19 -8.67
CA ALA A 85 2.06 -1.90 -8.52
C ALA A 85 2.69 -2.60 -7.32
N ASN A 86 1.93 -2.78 -6.24
CA ASN A 86 2.35 -3.52 -5.04
C ASN A 86 1.94 -5.00 -5.05
N ALA A 87 1.45 -5.52 -6.18
CA ALA A 87 1.06 -6.91 -6.32
C ALA A 87 2.30 -7.84 -6.31
N PRO A 88 2.14 -9.13 -5.95
CA PRO A 88 3.22 -10.11 -6.10
C PRO A 88 3.67 -10.21 -7.55
N SER A 89 4.95 -10.57 -7.75
CA SER A 89 5.60 -10.70 -9.07
C SER A 89 4.76 -11.48 -10.08
N GLU A 90 4.14 -12.57 -9.64
CA GLU A 90 3.35 -13.47 -10.48
C GLU A 90 2.09 -12.79 -11.03
N VAL A 91 1.50 -11.86 -10.30
CA VAL A 91 0.37 -11.04 -10.79
C VAL A 91 0.85 -10.00 -11.79
N ILE A 92 2.01 -9.39 -11.53
CA ILE A 92 2.64 -8.44 -12.46
C ILE A 92 3.01 -9.16 -13.78
N ASP A 93 3.52 -10.38 -13.70
CA ASP A 93 3.85 -11.20 -14.87
C ASP A 93 2.60 -11.56 -15.68
N LEU A 94 1.49 -11.90 -15.02
CA LEU A 94 0.19 -12.14 -15.67
C LEU A 94 -0.34 -10.89 -16.37
N TYR A 95 -0.13 -9.71 -15.79
CA TYR A 95 -0.49 -8.43 -16.42
C TYR A 95 0.35 -8.15 -17.66
N LYS A 96 1.68 -8.22 -17.53
CA LYS A 96 2.62 -7.91 -18.62
C LYS A 96 2.56 -8.89 -19.78
N SER A 97 2.37 -10.18 -19.50
CA SER A 97 2.23 -11.21 -20.52
C SER A 97 0.88 -11.15 -21.26
N GLY A 98 -0.09 -10.38 -20.75
CA GLY A 98 -1.45 -10.35 -21.28
C GLY A 98 -2.25 -11.64 -21.06
N ALA A 99 -1.71 -12.60 -20.30
CA ALA A 99 -2.38 -13.86 -19.98
C ALA A 99 -3.68 -13.63 -19.19
N CYS A 100 -3.73 -12.58 -18.36
CA CYS A 100 -4.95 -12.13 -17.70
C CYS A 100 -5.32 -10.70 -18.14
N LYS A 101 -6.24 -10.61 -19.10
CA LYS A 101 -6.70 -9.32 -19.65
C LYS A 101 -7.59 -8.53 -18.69
N ASN A 102 -8.28 -9.22 -17.78
CA ASN A 102 -9.19 -8.56 -16.85
C ASN A 102 -8.44 -8.08 -15.61
N THR A 103 -8.24 -6.76 -15.54
CA THR A 103 -7.63 -6.08 -14.39
C THR A 103 -8.32 -6.42 -13.07
N THR A 104 -9.65 -6.60 -13.07
CA THR A 104 -10.38 -6.97 -11.86
C THR A 104 -9.93 -8.33 -11.33
N SER A 105 -9.78 -9.33 -12.21
CA SER A 105 -9.26 -10.65 -11.84
C SER A 105 -7.84 -10.55 -11.26
N LEU A 106 -6.96 -9.72 -11.85
CA LEU A 106 -5.60 -9.50 -11.35
C LEU A 106 -5.60 -8.89 -9.94
N LEU A 107 -6.47 -7.89 -9.69
CA LEU A 107 -6.60 -7.28 -8.38
C LEU A 107 -7.16 -8.27 -7.34
N CYS A 108 -8.11 -9.12 -7.75
CA CYS A 108 -8.61 -10.22 -6.92
C CYS A 108 -7.50 -11.22 -6.59
N LEU A 109 -6.65 -11.59 -7.55
CA LEU A 109 -5.50 -12.46 -7.31
C LEU A 109 -4.50 -11.85 -6.32
N ALA A 110 -4.19 -10.56 -6.44
CA ALA A 110 -3.35 -9.85 -5.47
C ALA A 110 -3.97 -9.87 -4.05
N GLN A 111 -5.30 -9.77 -3.95
CA GLN A 111 -6.01 -9.90 -2.67
C GLN A 111 -5.96 -11.34 -2.13
N VAL A 112 -6.14 -12.36 -2.98
CA VAL A 112 -6.06 -13.77 -2.57
C VAL A 112 -4.65 -14.07 -2.06
N TYR A 113 -3.60 -13.62 -2.74
CA TYR A 113 -2.21 -13.81 -2.30
C TYR A 113 -1.97 -13.36 -0.85
N ARG A 114 -2.57 -12.22 -0.46
CA ARG A 114 -2.43 -11.66 0.89
C ARG A 114 -3.04 -12.54 1.99
N TYR A 115 -4.09 -13.31 1.69
CA TYR A 115 -4.87 -14.03 2.71
C TYR A 115 -4.80 -15.56 2.58
N ASP A 116 -4.56 -16.06 1.37
CA ASP A 116 -4.48 -17.48 1.04
C ASP A 116 -3.46 -17.72 -0.10
N PRO A 117 -2.15 -17.76 0.23
CA PRO A 117 -1.09 -18.02 -0.75
C PRO A 117 -1.19 -19.38 -1.44
N THR A 118 -1.85 -20.36 -0.81
CA THR A 118 -2.02 -21.71 -1.37
C THR A 118 -3.03 -21.69 -2.50
N LEU A 119 -4.20 -21.10 -2.27
CA LEU A 119 -5.23 -20.91 -3.30
C LEU A 119 -4.72 -20.02 -4.43
N PHE A 120 -3.95 -18.98 -4.09
CA PHE A 120 -3.33 -18.08 -5.09
C PHE A 120 -2.54 -18.83 -6.16
N LYS A 121 -1.70 -19.80 -5.77
CA LYS A 121 -0.89 -20.57 -6.74
C LYS A 121 -1.76 -21.34 -7.73
N GLN A 122 -2.87 -21.92 -7.25
CA GLN A 122 -3.81 -22.65 -8.11
C GLN A 122 -4.50 -21.72 -9.11
N LEU A 123 -4.95 -20.55 -8.65
CA LEU A 123 -5.62 -19.57 -9.51
C LEU A 123 -4.65 -18.91 -10.50
N CYS A 124 -3.39 -18.67 -10.10
CA CYS A 124 -2.36 -18.18 -11.03
C CYS A 124 -2.10 -19.16 -12.16
N LYS A 125 -2.05 -20.47 -11.88
CA LYS A 125 -1.92 -21.49 -12.92
C LYS A 125 -3.09 -21.42 -13.90
N LYS A 126 -4.34 -21.40 -13.39
CA LYS A 126 -5.54 -21.22 -14.22
C LYS A 126 -5.53 -19.95 -15.05
N ALA A 127 -5.00 -18.85 -14.50
CA ALA A 127 -4.87 -17.58 -15.22
C ALA A 127 -3.87 -17.68 -16.37
N LYS A 128 -2.73 -18.36 -16.18
CA LYS A 128 -1.74 -18.62 -17.24
C LYS A 128 -2.34 -19.47 -18.36
N ASP A 129 -3.18 -20.43 -18.00
CA ASP A 129 -3.87 -21.32 -18.96
C ASP A 129 -5.08 -20.64 -19.63
N GLY A 130 -5.39 -19.38 -19.31
CA GLY A 130 -6.54 -18.65 -19.84
C GLY A 130 -7.91 -19.14 -19.34
N ALA A 131 -7.93 -20.00 -18.32
CA ALA A 131 -9.13 -20.65 -17.79
C ALA A 131 -9.76 -19.92 -16.59
N LEU A 132 -9.08 -18.92 -16.01
CA LEU A 132 -9.59 -18.19 -14.84
C LEU A 132 -10.68 -17.18 -15.23
N SER A 133 -11.92 -17.45 -14.82
CA SER A 133 -13.02 -16.51 -15.00
C SER A 133 -12.98 -15.36 -13.97
N ASN A 134 -13.57 -14.21 -14.33
CA ASN A 134 -13.69 -13.08 -13.40
C ASN A 134 -14.53 -13.43 -12.16
N VAL A 135 -15.62 -14.19 -12.34
CA VAL A 135 -16.50 -14.61 -11.23
C VAL A 135 -15.75 -15.51 -10.26
N GLU A 136 -14.94 -16.44 -10.76
CA GLU A 136 -14.11 -17.31 -9.94
C GLU A 136 -13.07 -16.52 -9.14
N ALA A 137 -12.36 -15.57 -9.79
CA ALA A 137 -11.40 -14.71 -9.12
C ALA A 137 -12.05 -13.86 -8.00
N MET A 138 -13.21 -13.27 -8.28
CA MET A 138 -13.97 -12.49 -7.29
C MET A 138 -14.46 -13.34 -6.12
N THR A 139 -15.00 -14.53 -6.40
CA THR A 139 -15.47 -15.47 -5.38
C THR A 139 -14.33 -15.91 -4.48
N ALA A 140 -13.17 -16.26 -5.05
CA ALA A 140 -12.00 -16.63 -4.27
C ALA A 140 -11.51 -15.47 -3.39
N ALA A 141 -11.40 -14.25 -3.94
CA ALA A 141 -10.97 -13.08 -3.18
C ALA A 141 -11.90 -12.77 -2.00
N GLN A 142 -13.21 -12.90 -2.21
CA GLN A 142 -14.22 -12.69 -1.18
C GLN A 142 -14.18 -13.79 -0.11
N ALA A 143 -13.99 -15.05 -0.52
CA ALA A 143 -13.86 -16.18 0.40
C ALA A 143 -12.62 -16.05 1.29
N SER A 144 -11.45 -15.76 0.70
CA SER A 144 -10.20 -15.57 1.45
C SER A 144 -10.29 -14.40 2.44
N LEU A 145 -10.90 -13.28 2.03
CA LEU A 145 -11.13 -12.14 2.92
C LEU A 145 -12.10 -12.48 4.07
N SER A 146 -13.18 -13.21 3.76
CA SER A 146 -14.18 -13.60 4.75
C SER A 146 -13.61 -14.56 5.79
N TRP A 147 -12.84 -15.56 5.34
CA TRP A 147 -12.15 -16.50 6.23
C TRP A 147 -11.14 -15.79 7.13
N HIS A 148 -10.33 -14.88 6.56
CA HIS A 148 -9.38 -14.06 7.34
C HIS A 148 -10.08 -13.20 8.40
N ARG A 149 -11.19 -12.54 8.05
CA ARG A 149 -11.98 -11.74 9.01
C ARG A 149 -12.61 -12.59 10.11
N ALA A 150 -13.08 -13.78 9.77
CA ALA A 150 -13.69 -14.70 10.74
C ALA A 150 -12.66 -15.28 11.72
N THR A 151 -11.44 -15.56 11.25
CA THR A 151 -10.35 -16.10 12.07
C THR A 151 -9.68 -15.02 12.92
N ALA A 152 -9.45 -13.82 12.37
CA ALA A 152 -8.85 -12.70 13.11
C ALA A 152 -9.67 -12.31 14.35
N LYS A 153 -11.00 -12.29 14.26
CA LYS A 153 -11.89 -11.96 15.39
C LYS A 153 -11.93 -13.01 16.51
N ARG A 154 -11.42 -14.23 16.28
CA ARG A 154 -11.41 -15.29 17.30
C ARG A 154 -10.22 -15.20 18.25
N MET A 155 -9.14 -14.52 17.85
CA MET A 155 -7.94 -14.36 18.68
C MET A 155 -8.15 -13.37 19.85
N ASP A 156 -9.05 -12.39 19.71
CA ASP A 156 -9.31 -11.35 20.73
C ASP A 156 -10.37 -11.72 21.78
N LYS A 157 -10.99 -12.91 21.69
CA LYS A 157 -11.91 -13.37 22.73
C LYS A 157 -11.12 -14.01 23.87
N VAL A 158 -10.70 -13.16 24.81
CA VAL A 158 -10.23 -13.55 26.15
C VAL A 158 -11.20 -14.59 26.74
N PRO A 159 -10.72 -15.67 27.39
CA PRO A 159 -11.60 -16.66 28.00
C PRO A 159 -12.51 -15.96 29.02
N TYR A 160 -13.82 -16.19 28.89
CA TYR A 160 -14.80 -15.80 29.90
C TYR A 160 -14.38 -16.43 31.23
N LYS A 161 -13.90 -15.62 32.18
CA LYS A 161 -13.70 -16.07 33.56
C LYS A 161 -15.07 -16.10 34.22
N PRO A 162 -15.58 -17.27 34.64
CA PRO A 162 -16.81 -17.31 35.41
C PRO A 162 -16.60 -16.51 36.70
N ARG A 163 -17.48 -15.54 36.94
CA ARG A 163 -17.48 -14.72 38.14
C ARG A 163 -17.77 -15.65 39.31
N MET A 164 -16.75 -15.97 40.12
CA MET A 164 -16.98 -16.71 41.37
C MET A 164 -17.94 -15.89 42.23
N GLN A 165 -19.11 -16.48 42.49
CA GLN A 165 -20.04 -15.97 43.50
C GLN A 165 -19.44 -16.34 44.86
N LEU A 166 -19.17 -15.30 45.66
CA LEU A 166 -18.91 -15.40 47.10
C LEU A 166 -20.25 -15.37 47.84
#